data_AF-A0A3S2MCH0-F1
#
_entry.id   AF-A0A3S2MCH0-F1
#
_cell.length_a   1.000
_cell.length_b   1.000
_cell.length_c   1.000
_cell.angle_alpha   90.00
_cell.angle_beta   90.00
_cell.angle_gamma   90.00
#
_symmetry.space_group_name_H-M   'P 1'
#
loop_
_entity.id
_entity.type
_entity.pdbx_description
1 polymer ?
#
loop_
_entity_poly.entity_id
_entity_poly.type
_entity_poly.pdbx_seq_one_letter_code
_entity_poly.pdbx_strand_id
1 'polypeptide(L)'
;MCPLKMSPRQLEPLAKRLLKAVIVLELAGVFGAYALFHKMNSSQDFRNTMNKRFPSVLEVYYQSNEWAGIHGIREQDHKAWSGKQE
;
A
#
# COMPACT_ATOMS: atom_id res chain seq x y z
N MET A 1 13.15 26.26 42.54
CA MET A 1 12.93 25.52 41.28
C MET A 1 11.41 25.40 41.06
N CYS A 2 10.81 26.24 40.22
CA CYS A 2 9.36 26.17 39.97
C CYS A 2 9.08 25.07 38.94
N PRO A 3 8.15 24.12 39.19
CA PRO A 3 7.78 23.16 38.17
C PRO A 3 6.92 23.86 37.12
N LEU A 4 7.28 23.73 35.85
CA LEU A 4 6.47 24.17 34.72
C LEU A 4 5.15 23.38 34.72
N LYS A 5 4.13 23.95 35.34
CA LYS A 5 2.76 23.43 35.28
C LYS A 5 2.21 23.76 33.89
N MET A 6 2.48 22.90 32.91
CA MET A 6 1.80 22.98 31.61
C MET A 6 0.31 22.73 31.84
N SER A 7 -0.50 23.79 31.67
CA SER A 7 -1.95 23.69 31.85
C SER A 7 -2.56 22.80 30.74
N PRO A 8 -3.49 21.89 31.06
CA PRO A 8 -4.10 20.97 30.09
C PRO A 8 -4.71 21.64 28.84
N ARG A 9 -5.14 22.90 28.97
CA ARG A 9 -5.72 23.73 27.90
C ARG A 9 -4.78 24.04 26.72
N GLN A 10 -3.46 23.94 26.89
CA GLN A 10 -2.48 24.27 25.84
C GLN A 10 -2.17 23.09 24.90
N LEU A 11 -2.48 21.84 25.30
CA LEU A 11 -2.16 20.64 24.53
C LEU A 11 -3.24 20.25 23.52
N GLU A 12 -4.49 20.65 23.74
CA GLU A 12 -5.60 20.38 22.83
C GLU A 12 -5.38 20.86 21.38
N PRO A 13 -4.90 22.09 21.12
CA PRO A 13 -4.67 22.55 19.74
C PRO A 13 -3.51 21.79 19.05
N LEU A 14 -2.47 21.39 19.80
CA LEU A 14 -1.37 20.59 19.26
C LEU A 14 -1.83 19.15 18.97
N ALA A 15 -2.53 18.52 19.91
CA ALA A 15 -3.09 17.18 19.72
C ALA A 15 -4.06 17.12 18.53
N LYS A 16 -4.93 18.12 18.36
CA LYS A 16 -5.83 18.22 17.21
C LYS A 16 -5.07 18.36 15.88
N ARG A 17 -3.95 19.08 15.85
CA ARG A 17 -3.10 19.20 14.64
C ARG A 17 -2.40 17.88 14.31
N LEU A 18 -1.83 17.21 15.31
CA LEU A 18 -1.19 15.91 15.12
C LEU A 18 -2.19 14.86 14.66
N LEU A 19 -3.38 14.80 15.26
CA LEU A 19 -4.44 13.90 14.82
C LEU A 19 -4.83 14.15 13.36
N LYS A 20 -5.02 15.40 12.95
CA LYS A 20 -5.30 15.74 11.55
C LYS A 20 -4.17 15.30 10.62
N ALA A 21 -2.92 15.52 11.02
CA ALA A 21 -1.75 15.09 10.24
C ALA A 21 -1.71 13.56 10.07
N VAL A 22 -1.98 12.81 11.14
CA VAL A 22 -2.10 11.35 11.09
C VAL A 22 -3.24 10.93 10.16
N ILE A 23 -4.42 11.54 10.27
CA ILE A 23 -5.55 11.23 9.37
C ILE A 23 -5.18 11.48 7.90
N VAL A 24 -4.52 12.60 7.59
CA VAL A 24 -4.07 12.90 6.23
C VAL A 24 -3.03 11.88 5.75
N LEU A 25 -2.11 11.47 6.62
CA LEU A 25 -1.10 10.45 6.31
C LEU A 25 -1.74 9.08 6.03
N GLU A 26 -2.68 8.66 6.88
CA GLU A 26 -3.42 7.40 6.70
C GLU A 26 -4.22 7.41 5.39
N LEU A 27 -4.93 8.50 5.09
CA LEU A 27 -5.67 8.64 3.83
C LEU A 27 -4.74 8.60 2.61
N ALA A 28 -3.58 9.25 2.69
CA ALA A 28 -2.58 9.19 1.62
C ALA A 28 -2.02 7.77 1.44
N GLY A 29 -1.76 7.06 2.55
CA GLY A 29 -1.33 5.66 2.54
C GLY A 29 -2.35 4.72 1.89
N VAL A 30 -3.61 4.81 2.30
CA VAL A 30 -4.71 4.00 1.72
C VAL A 30 -4.89 4.32 0.23
N PHE A 31 -4.86 5.59 -0.14
CA PHE A 31 -4.97 6.00 -1.54
C PHE A 31 -3.80 5.47 -2.39
N GLY A 32 -2.57 5.53 -1.86
CA GLY A 32 -1.39 4.96 -2.49
C GLY A 32 -1.50 3.45 -2.70
N ALA A 33 -1.92 2.71 -1.67
CA ALA A 33 -2.13 1.27 -1.74
C ALA A 33 -3.23 0.90 -2.76
N TYR A 34 -4.35 1.63 -2.76
CA TYR A 34 -5.42 1.43 -3.73
C TYR A 34 -4.96 1.70 -5.15
N ALA A 35 -4.27 2.81 -5.40
CA ALA A 35 -3.75 3.14 -6.73
C ALA A 35 -2.75 2.10 -7.23
N LEU A 36 -1.91 1.58 -6.33
CA LEU A 36 -0.98 0.50 -6.64
C LEU A 36 -1.72 -0.79 -7.01
N PHE A 37 -2.68 -1.20 -6.19
CA PHE A 37 -3.51 -2.38 -6.43
C PHE A 37 -4.30 -2.26 -7.74
N HIS A 38 -4.88 -1.09 -8.00
CA HIS A 38 -5.61 -0.81 -9.23
C HIS A 38 -4.72 -0.93 -10.47
N LYS A 39 -3.50 -0.38 -10.43
CA LYS A 39 -2.52 -0.53 -11.52
C LYS A 39 -2.10 -1.97 -11.73
N MET A 40 -1.86 -2.72 -10.65
CA MET A 40 -1.54 -4.16 -10.74
C MET A 40 -2.71 -4.95 -11.32
N ASN A 41 -3.96 -4.63 -10.98
CA ASN A 41 -5.13 -5.29 -11.56
C ASN A 41 -5.32 -4.97 -13.04
N SER A 42 -5.07 -3.72 -13.45
CA SER A 42 -5.31 -3.27 -14.82
C SER A 42 -4.23 -3.66 -15.83
N SER A 43 -2.97 -3.87 -15.42
CA SER A 43 -1.85 -4.06 -16.36
C SER A 43 -0.91 -5.20 -15.96
N GLN A 44 -0.78 -6.18 -16.85
CA GLN A 44 0.17 -7.28 -16.69
C GLN A 44 1.64 -6.83 -16.79
N ASP A 45 1.96 -5.84 -17.62
CA ASP A 45 3.33 -5.30 -17.71
C ASP A 45 3.74 -4.54 -16.43
N PHE A 46 2.77 -3.87 -15.77
CA PHE A 46 3.03 -3.29 -14.46
C PHE A 46 3.32 -4.38 -13.42
N ARG A 47 2.57 -5.48 -13.42
CA ARG A 47 2.87 -6.65 -12.57
C ARG A 47 4.24 -7.24 -12.86
N ASN A 48 4.68 -7.31 -14.13
CA ASN A 48 6.03 -7.77 -14.49
C ASN A 48 7.11 -6.83 -13.94
N THR A 49 6.87 -5.52 -14.00
CA THR A 49 7.79 -4.52 -13.44
C THR A 49 7.91 -4.68 -11.92
N MET A 50 6.78 -4.90 -11.24
CA MET A 50 6.75 -5.20 -9.82
C MET A 50 7.43 -6.54 -9.49
N ASN A 51 7.27 -7.56 -10.33
CA ASN A 51 7.97 -8.84 -10.18
C ASN A 51 9.49 -8.64 -10.14
N LYS A 52 10.02 -7.80 -11.04
CA LYS A 52 11.45 -7.51 -11.14
C LYS A 52 11.98 -6.63 -10.01
N ARG A 53 11.19 -5.65 -9.55
CA ARG A 53 11.66 -4.62 -8.61
C ARG A 53 11.27 -4.87 -7.16
N PHE A 54 10.08 -5.40 -6.93
CA PHE A 54 9.49 -5.63 -5.61
C PHE A 54 8.65 -6.93 -5.61
N PRO A 55 9.29 -8.11 -5.73
CA PRO A 55 8.58 -9.39 -5.85
C PRO A 55 7.67 -9.67 -4.65
N SER A 56 8.06 -9.25 -3.44
CA SER A 56 7.24 -9.40 -2.23
C SER A 56 5.91 -8.66 -2.30
N VAL A 57 5.87 -7.49 -2.94
CA VAL A 57 4.62 -6.70 -3.08
C VAL A 57 3.68 -7.37 -4.08
N LEU A 58 4.24 -7.90 -5.17
CA LEU A 58 3.47 -8.66 -6.15
C LEU A 58 2.91 -9.96 -5.53
N GLU A 59 3.69 -10.60 -4.66
CA GLU A 59 3.26 -11.82 -3.98
C GLU A 59 2.06 -11.57 -3.05
N VAL A 60 2.08 -10.48 -2.28
CA VAL A 60 0.93 -10.06 -1.46
C VAL A 60 -0.29 -9.77 -2.34
N TYR A 61 -0.10 -9.18 -3.53
CA TYR A 61 -1.18 -8.97 -4.49
C TYR A 61 -1.81 -10.30 -4.93
N TYR A 62 -1.00 -11.31 -5.28
CA TYR A 62 -1.54 -12.64 -5.63
C TYR A 62 -2.28 -13.28 -4.46
N GLN A 63 -1.67 -13.32 -3.27
CA GLN A 63 -2.29 -13.91 -2.08
C GLN A 63 -3.62 -13.23 -1.73
N SER A 64 -3.68 -11.90 -1.84
CA SER A 64 -4.90 -11.13 -1.58
C SER A 64 -6.02 -11.48 -2.57
N ASN A 65 -5.70 -11.66 -3.85
CA ASN A 65 -6.67 -12.08 -4.86
C ASN A 65 -7.11 -13.53 -4.66
N GLU A 66 -6.17 -14.42 -4.32
CA GLU A 66 -6.47 -15.83 -4.02
C GLU A 66 -7.37 -15.96 -2.79
N TRP A 67 -7.15 -15.15 -1.74
CA TRP A 67 -8.04 -15.07 -0.58
C TRP A 67 -9.42 -14.52 -0.92
N ALA A 68 -9.52 -13.64 -1.92
CA ALA A 68 -10.80 -13.17 -2.45
C ALA A 68 -11.47 -14.17 -3.42
N GLY A 69 -10.87 -15.35 -3.64
CA GLY A 69 -11.38 -16.40 -4.54
C GLY A 69 -11.05 -16.18 -6.02
N ILE A 70 -10.21 -15.19 -6.35
CA ILE A 70 -9.76 -14.92 -7.71
C ILE A 70 -8.44 -15.66 -7.93
N HIS A 71 -8.52 -16.80 -8.60
CA HIS A 71 -7.37 -17.65 -8.89
C HIS A 71 -6.89 -17.51 -10.34
N GLY A 72 -5.67 -17.97 -10.62
CA GLY A 72 -5.12 -18.07 -11.98
C GLY A 72 -4.35 -16.85 -12.48
N ILE A 73 -4.42 -15.69 -11.81
CA ILE A 73 -3.66 -14.50 -12.20
C ILE A 73 -2.14 -14.79 -12.18
N ARG A 74 -1.65 -15.41 -11.10
CA ARG A 74 -0.24 -15.79 -10.95
C ARG A 74 0.23 -16.70 -12.09
N GLU A 75 -0.55 -17.73 -12.42
CA GLU A 75 -0.19 -18.68 -13.47
C GLU A 75 -0.19 -18.05 -14.86
N GLN A 76 -1.18 -17.20 -15.16
CA GLN A 76 -1.26 -16.46 -16.42
C GLN A 76 -0.07 -15.52 -16.59
N ASP A 77 0.31 -14.82 -15.51
CA ASP A 77 1.47 -13.94 -15.50
C ASP A 77 2.78 -14.71 -15.72
N HIS A 78 2.98 -15.84 -15.04
CA HIS A 78 4.15 -16.70 -15.28
C HIS A 78 4.20 -17.20 -16.72
N LYS A 79 3.09 -17.69 -17.28
CA LYS A 79 3.03 -18.13 -18.68
C LYS A 79 3.40 -17.00 -19.64
N ALA A 80 2.84 -15.80 -19.43
CA ALA A 80 3.10 -14.64 -20.27
C ALA A 80 4.54 -14.13 -20.19
N TRP A 81 5.23 -14.34 -19.06
CA TRP A 81 6.61 -13.88 -18.88
C TRP A 81 7.65 -14.94 -19.25
N SER A 82 7.35 -16.22 -19.06
CA SER A 82 8.22 -17.33 -19.51
C SER A 82 8.37 -17.35 -21.03
N GLY A 83 7.30 -17.08 -21.79
CA GLY A 83 7.36 -17.01 -23.25
C GLY A 83 8.00 -15.73 -23.82
N LYS A 84 8.36 -14.75 -22.98
CA LYS A 84 9.09 -13.53 -23.39
C LYS A 84 10.61 -13.65 -23.22
N GLN A 85 11.11 -14.77 -22.66
CA GLN A 85 12.54 -15.02 -22.44
C GLN A 85 13.18 -15.94 -23.50
N GLU A 86 12.42 -16.36 -24.52
CA GLU A 86 12.94 -17.04 -25.72
C GLU A 86 13.19 -16.03 -26.86
#